data_AF-A0A953HCJ7-F1
#
_entry.id   AF-A0A953HCJ7-F1
#
_cell.length_a   1.000
_cell.length_b   1.000
_cell.length_c   1.000
_cell.angle_alpha   90.00
_cell.angle_beta   90.00
_cell.angle_gamma   90.00
#
_symmetry.space_group_name_H-M   'P 1'
#
loop_
_entity.id
_entity.type
_entity.pdbx_description
1 polymer ?
#
loop_
_entity_poly.entity_id
_entity_poly.type
_entity_poly.pdbx_seq_one_letter_code
_entity_poly.pdbx_strand_id
1 'polypeptide(L)'
;MLLYGFKAYKGIVRYTTFEDTGRILLINFLVCVLLNVLEYVYSRTIHQQGTLILPFNNLVIYFFAVSFFQILYRLGVKRVFSYLFVNKRKKDKAVIFNARNEGRLVGKMISDNPMSSLKIIAYLEDNPKVIGKKIENIPVVRMSYNNLERLKKENVNLVIIADPYIRKSVLNEIVDLCLDLDIRVQQVPSTEKWINNQLDVGQLKDIKIEQLLEREEINLNNERVATDIKGKKVVITGAAGSIGSEIVRQVLALNPTIVIAIDNAETPLHNLKLSIEDSRNLSKIIYFVGDICDRIRMEQVFEIYQPDIVYHAAAYKHVPLMEESPSIAVRNNVLGTKNLAELSVEYGVDKFVMVSTDKAVNPTNVMGASKRIAEIFTQSYFTSLKKKYEKKEIQYSDQVYHHQVWECIGIEWFSDSKVYPAVKGRGTDYGNRP
;
A
#
# COMPACT_ATOMS: atom_id res chain seq x y z
N MET A 1 -11.21 51.38 15.82
CA MET A 1 -10.62 50.61 16.94
C MET A 1 -11.23 49.22 17.12
N LEU A 2 -12.55 49.06 17.29
CA LEU A 2 -13.19 47.74 17.48
C LEU A 2 -12.93 46.75 16.33
N LEU A 3 -13.01 47.21 15.06
CA LEU A 3 -12.67 46.40 13.89
C LEU A 3 -11.21 45.90 13.89
N TYR A 4 -10.30 46.69 14.49
CA TYR A 4 -8.88 46.34 14.56
C TYR A 4 -8.59 45.33 15.71
N GLY A 5 -9.25 45.52 16.86
CA GLY A 5 -9.13 44.63 18.04
C GLY A 5 -9.67 43.23 17.80
N PHE A 6 -10.84 43.10 17.15
CA PHE A 6 -11.43 41.79 16.80
C PHE A 6 -10.84 41.18 15.52
N LYS A 7 -9.85 41.83 14.88
CA LYS A 7 -9.20 41.37 13.64
C LYS A 7 -10.19 41.02 12.52
N ALA A 8 -11.37 41.65 12.48
CA ALA A 8 -12.42 41.32 11.50
C ALA A 8 -12.01 41.62 10.03
N TYR A 9 -11.02 42.49 9.85
CA TYR A 9 -10.41 42.79 8.55
C TYR A 9 -9.42 41.72 8.07
N LYS A 10 -8.95 40.81 8.95
CA LYS A 10 -7.98 39.75 8.59
C LYS A 10 -8.64 38.56 7.90
N GLY A 11 -9.96 38.41 8.00
CA GLY A 11 -10.70 37.34 7.34
C GLY A 11 -10.74 37.55 5.83
N ILE A 12 -10.04 36.69 5.07
CA ILE A 12 -10.08 36.69 3.61
C ILE A 12 -11.53 36.46 3.17
N VAL A 13 -12.14 37.45 2.51
CA VAL A 13 -13.56 37.46 2.13
C VAL A 13 -13.99 36.19 1.36
N ARG A 14 -13.07 35.60 0.60
CA ARG A 14 -13.26 34.34 -0.15
C ARG A 14 -13.64 33.13 0.71
N TYR A 15 -13.15 33.06 1.95
CA TYR A 15 -13.31 31.89 2.84
C TYR A 15 -14.26 32.16 4.01
N THR A 16 -15.19 33.11 3.85
CA THR A 16 -16.15 33.46 4.91
C THR A 16 -16.89 32.21 5.42
N THR A 17 -16.68 31.89 6.71
CA THR A 17 -17.32 30.79 7.44
C THR A 17 -18.51 31.29 8.29
N PHE A 18 -19.25 30.36 8.89
CA PHE A 18 -20.30 30.71 9.86
C PHE A 18 -19.73 31.48 11.07
N GLU A 19 -18.51 31.16 11.49
CA GLU A 19 -17.83 31.86 12.59
C GLU A 19 -17.55 33.33 12.27
N ASP A 20 -17.14 33.64 11.02
CA ASP A 20 -16.90 35.02 10.59
C ASP A 20 -18.19 35.84 10.56
N THR A 21 -19.32 35.21 10.22
CA THR A 21 -20.64 35.86 10.26
C THR A 21 -21.00 36.21 11.70
N GLY A 22 -20.77 35.28 12.65
CA GLY A 22 -20.96 35.54 14.08
C GLY A 22 -20.10 36.69 14.61
N ARG A 23 -18.84 36.78 14.19
CA ARG A 23 -17.94 37.89 14.56
C ARG A 23 -18.43 39.25 14.06
N ILE A 24 -18.94 39.33 12.83
CA ILE A 24 -19.49 40.57 12.26
C ILE A 24 -20.70 41.04 13.07
N LEU A 25 -21.63 40.14 13.37
CA LEU A 25 -22.80 40.46 14.17
C LEU A 25 -22.41 40.94 15.57
N LEU A 26 -21.45 40.28 16.22
CA LEU A 26 -20.96 40.67 17.53
C LEU A 26 -20.30 42.06 17.52
N ILE A 27 -19.52 42.39 16.49
CA ILE A 27 -18.90 43.72 16.37
C ILE A 27 -19.95 44.80 16.13
N ASN A 28 -20.89 44.57 15.22
CA ASN A 28 -21.96 45.53 14.96
C ASN A 28 -22.83 45.75 16.21
N PHE A 29 -23.06 44.69 16.99
CA PHE A 29 -23.77 44.76 18.26
C PHE A 29 -23.00 45.62 19.28
N LEU A 30 -21.69 45.37 19.47
CA LEU A 30 -20.85 46.16 20.38
C LEU A 30 -20.77 47.64 19.97
N VAL A 31 -20.75 47.94 18.67
CA VAL A 31 -20.79 49.32 18.16
C VAL A 31 -22.13 49.99 18.52
N CYS A 32 -23.25 49.29 18.36
CA CYS A 32 -24.57 49.83 18.71
C CYS A 32 -24.71 50.06 20.22
N VAL A 33 -24.15 49.17 21.05
CA VAL A 33 -24.09 49.35 22.52
C VAL A 33 -23.25 50.56 22.87
N LEU A 34 -22.06 50.70 22.28
CA LEU A 34 -21.19 51.84 22.52
C LEU A 34 -21.85 53.16 22.12
N LEU A 35 -22.51 53.21 20.96
CA LEU A 35 -23.24 54.40 20.49
C LEU A 35 -24.41 54.75 21.42
N ASN A 36 -25.16 53.76 21.92
CA ASN A 36 -26.20 53.99 22.94
C ASN A 36 -25.62 54.57 24.23
N VAL A 37 -24.49 54.05 24.71
CA VAL A 37 -23.84 54.54 25.94
C VAL A 37 -23.34 55.97 25.75
N LEU A 38 -22.71 56.27 24.60
CA LEU A 38 -22.25 57.61 24.28
C LEU A 38 -23.40 58.60 24.17
N GLU A 39 -24.50 58.21 23.51
CA GLU A 39 -25.72 59.01 23.43
C GLU A 39 -26.32 59.27 24.82
N TYR A 40 -26.39 58.23 25.67
CA TYR A 40 -26.87 58.36 27.03
C TYR A 40 -26.01 59.32 27.86
N VAL A 41 -24.68 59.21 27.79
CA VAL A 41 -23.77 60.14 28.49
C VAL A 41 -23.91 61.56 27.95
N TYR A 42 -23.93 61.73 26.62
CA TYR A 42 -24.08 63.03 25.97
C TYR A 42 -25.39 63.73 26.36
N SER A 43 -26.50 62.99 26.35
CA SER A 43 -27.82 63.49 26.76
C SER A 43 -27.84 63.95 28.21
N ARG A 44 -27.03 63.34 29.10
CA ARG A 44 -26.98 63.68 30.53
C ARG A 44 -26.08 64.87 30.84
N THR A 45 -25.03 65.09 30.04
CA THR A 45 -24.00 66.10 30.32
C THR A 45 -24.26 67.44 29.62
N ILE A 46 -24.84 67.45 28.41
CA ILE A 46 -24.87 68.66 27.55
C ILE A 46 -26.29 69.16 27.24
N HIS A 47 -27.30 68.29 27.15
CA HIS A 47 -28.67 68.68 26.80
C HIS A 47 -29.66 68.55 27.95
N GLN A 48 -30.17 69.68 28.47
CA GLN A 48 -31.30 69.71 29.42
C GLN A 48 -32.69 69.58 28.75
N GLN A 49 -32.75 69.50 27.41
CA GLN A 49 -34.00 69.32 26.66
C GLN A 49 -33.92 67.99 25.90
N GLY A 50 -34.70 67.00 26.33
CA GLY A 50 -34.60 65.57 26.01
C GLY A 50 -34.93 65.17 24.56
N THR A 51 -34.29 65.80 23.58
CA THR A 51 -34.27 65.34 22.20
C THR A 51 -33.07 64.43 22.01
N LEU A 52 -33.32 63.12 21.88
CA LEU A 52 -32.31 62.13 21.52
C LEU A 52 -31.88 62.40 20.06
N ILE A 53 -30.58 62.61 19.83
CA ILE A 53 -30.00 62.79 18.51
C ILE A 53 -30.08 61.47 17.73
N LEU A 54 -29.92 60.35 18.44
CA LEU A 54 -30.04 59.00 17.89
C LEU A 54 -31.06 58.18 18.69
N PRO A 55 -32.35 58.19 18.30
CA PRO A 55 -33.35 57.31 18.88
C PRO A 55 -32.94 55.84 18.80
N PHE A 56 -33.29 55.04 19.80
CA PHE A 56 -32.99 53.60 19.84
C PHE A 56 -33.45 52.87 18.56
N ASN A 57 -34.62 53.24 18.02
CA ASN A 57 -35.15 52.69 16.77
C ASN A 57 -34.18 52.88 15.59
N ASN A 58 -33.49 54.01 15.50
CA ASN A 58 -32.52 54.29 14.43
C ASN A 58 -31.28 53.41 14.58
N LEU A 59 -30.85 53.12 15.82
CA LEU A 59 -29.71 52.22 16.08
C LEU A 59 -30.05 50.76 15.75
N VAL A 60 -31.29 50.34 16.02
CA VAL A 60 -31.77 49.00 15.63
C VAL A 60 -31.83 48.87 14.10
N ILE A 61 -32.38 49.88 13.40
CA ILE A 61 -32.40 49.91 11.93
C ILE A 61 -30.97 49.87 11.37
N TYR A 62 -30.07 50.66 11.94
CA TYR A 62 -28.66 50.68 11.56
C TYR A 62 -27.99 49.30 11.73
N PHE A 63 -28.21 48.64 12.87
CA PHE A 63 -27.67 47.30 13.15
C PHE A 63 -28.08 46.28 12.08
N PHE A 64 -29.39 46.21 11.78
CA PHE A 64 -29.90 45.25 10.80
C PHE A 64 -29.47 45.60 9.38
N ALA A 65 -29.53 46.88 8.98
CA ALA A 65 -29.16 47.32 7.65
C ALA A 65 -27.67 47.04 7.37
N VAL A 66 -26.77 47.48 8.26
CA VAL A 66 -25.32 47.30 8.05
C VAL A 66 -24.95 45.82 8.07
N SER A 67 -25.49 45.03 8.99
CA SER A 67 -25.22 43.60 9.04
C SER A 67 -25.73 42.88 7.79
N PHE A 68 -26.93 43.22 7.31
CA PHE A 68 -27.49 42.67 6.09
C PHE A 68 -26.63 42.98 4.86
N PHE A 69 -26.27 44.25 4.65
CA PHE A 69 -25.44 44.65 3.50
C PHE A 69 -24.03 44.05 3.56
N GLN A 70 -23.41 43.93 4.73
CA GLN A 70 -22.09 43.31 4.88
C GLN A 70 -22.11 41.81 4.57
N ILE A 71 -23.13 41.09 5.05
CA ILE A 71 -23.31 39.66 4.75
C ILE A 71 -23.58 39.48 3.25
N LEU A 72 -24.49 40.29 2.69
CA LEU A 72 -24.83 40.25 1.27
C LEU A 72 -23.61 40.52 0.39
N TYR A 73 -22.79 41.52 0.73
CA TYR A 73 -21.54 41.81 0.04
C TYR A 73 -20.60 40.59 0.05
N ARG A 74 -20.36 39.96 1.21
CA ARG A 74 -19.46 38.80 1.30
C ARG A 74 -19.98 37.59 0.55
N LEU A 75 -21.29 37.33 0.61
CA LEU A 75 -21.94 36.27 -0.18
C LEU A 75 -21.82 36.56 -1.68
N GLY A 76 -22.00 37.82 -2.09
CA GLY A 76 -21.81 38.28 -3.46
C GLY A 76 -20.39 38.05 -3.95
N VAL A 77 -19.37 38.53 -3.22
CA VAL A 77 -17.95 38.31 -3.54
C VAL A 77 -17.62 36.82 -3.58
N LYS A 78 -18.11 36.01 -2.63
CA LYS A 78 -17.90 34.55 -2.64
C LYS A 78 -18.49 33.90 -3.90
N ARG A 79 -19.70 34.28 -4.31
CA ARG A 79 -20.34 33.78 -5.54
C ARG A 79 -19.63 34.24 -6.80
N VAL A 80 -19.33 35.54 -6.92
CA VAL A 80 -18.65 36.12 -8.08
C VAL A 80 -17.25 35.55 -8.24
N PHE A 81 -16.49 35.44 -7.15
CA PHE A 81 -15.16 34.83 -7.18
C PHE A 81 -15.23 33.35 -7.56
N SER A 82 -16.20 32.60 -7.01
CA SER A 82 -16.43 31.20 -7.40
C SER A 82 -16.88 31.08 -8.87
N TYR A 83 -17.55 32.08 -9.43
CA TYR A 83 -17.97 32.06 -10.82
C TYR A 83 -16.85 32.45 -11.79
N LEU A 84 -16.02 33.44 -11.45
CA LEU A 84 -14.95 33.97 -12.30
C LEU A 84 -13.66 33.14 -12.24
N PHE A 85 -13.32 32.56 -11.07
CA PHE A 85 -12.05 31.86 -10.85
C PHE A 85 -12.19 30.34 -10.72
N VAL A 86 -13.41 29.80 -10.72
CA VAL A 86 -13.59 28.37 -11.01
C VAL A 86 -13.38 28.21 -12.51
N ASN A 87 -12.17 27.79 -12.84
CA ASN A 87 -11.78 27.40 -14.17
C ASN A 87 -12.88 26.48 -14.73
N LYS A 88 -13.49 26.86 -15.87
CA LYS A 88 -14.35 25.97 -16.68
C LYS A 88 -13.49 24.88 -17.33
N ARG A 89 -12.64 24.21 -16.56
CA ARG A 89 -12.03 22.96 -16.98
C ARG A 89 -13.17 21.96 -17.11
N LYS A 90 -13.25 21.34 -18.27
CA LYS A 90 -14.18 20.24 -18.53
C LYS A 90 -13.92 19.20 -17.43
N LYS A 91 -14.89 19.03 -16.53
CA LYS A 91 -14.75 18.07 -15.44
C LYS A 91 -14.89 16.67 -16.00
N ASP A 92 -13.94 15.80 -15.70
CA ASP A 92 -14.03 14.40 -16.06
C ASP A 92 -15.16 13.75 -15.28
N LYS A 93 -16.01 12.99 -15.97
CA LYS A 93 -17.15 12.33 -15.35
C LYS A 93 -16.68 11.04 -14.68
N ALA A 94 -17.03 10.90 -13.42
CA ALA A 94 -16.71 9.74 -12.62
C ALA A 94 -17.97 9.15 -11.97
N VAL A 95 -17.89 7.89 -11.59
CA VAL A 95 -18.89 7.19 -10.77
C VAL A 95 -18.21 6.61 -9.55
N ILE A 96 -18.97 6.47 -8.46
CA ILE A 96 -18.45 5.95 -7.20
C ILE A 96 -19.06 4.59 -6.94
N PHE A 97 -18.21 3.57 -6.78
CA PHE A 97 -18.62 2.26 -6.32
C PHE A 97 -18.75 2.25 -4.79
N ASN A 98 -19.84 1.63 -4.31
CA ASN A 98 -20.33 1.62 -2.93
C ASN A 98 -21.07 2.93 -2.56
N ALA A 99 -22.40 2.85 -2.40
CA ALA A 99 -23.27 3.98 -2.08
C ALA A 99 -23.50 4.19 -0.57
N ARG A 100 -22.74 3.50 0.28
CA ARG A 100 -22.81 3.60 1.75
C ARG A 100 -22.11 4.86 2.27
N ASN A 101 -21.82 4.91 3.57
CA ASN A 101 -21.31 6.10 4.23
C ASN A 101 -19.99 6.59 3.64
N GLU A 102 -19.09 5.66 3.28
CA GLU A 102 -17.79 5.92 2.69
C GLU A 102 -17.93 6.59 1.32
N GLY A 103 -18.74 6.00 0.42
CA GLY A 103 -18.98 6.57 -0.90
C GLY A 103 -19.73 7.90 -0.88
N ARG A 104 -20.67 8.06 0.06
CA ARG A 104 -21.34 9.35 0.30
C ARG A 104 -20.35 10.42 0.72
N LEU A 105 -19.45 10.11 1.64
CA LEU A 105 -18.44 11.05 2.13
C LEU A 105 -17.50 11.49 0.98
N VAL A 106 -17.00 10.53 0.21
CA VAL A 106 -16.14 10.80 -0.96
C VAL A 106 -16.87 11.64 -2.01
N GLY A 107 -18.12 11.27 -2.34
CA GLY A 107 -18.90 12.02 -3.33
C GLY A 107 -19.22 13.44 -2.90
N LYS A 108 -19.48 13.65 -1.61
CA LYS A 108 -19.67 14.99 -1.03
C LYS A 108 -18.38 15.81 -1.07
N MET A 109 -17.24 15.23 -0.69
CA MET A 109 -15.94 15.91 -0.74
C MET A 109 -15.57 16.35 -2.16
N ILE A 110 -15.78 15.49 -3.16
CA ILE A 110 -15.52 15.79 -4.57
C ILE A 110 -16.48 16.89 -5.08
N SER A 111 -17.74 16.87 -4.64
CA SER A 111 -18.76 17.83 -5.08
C SER A 111 -18.61 19.21 -4.44
N ASP A 112 -18.25 19.24 -3.15
CA ASP A 112 -18.06 20.47 -2.37
C ASP A 112 -16.71 21.16 -2.71
N ASN A 113 -15.76 20.46 -3.34
CA ASN A 113 -14.49 21.02 -3.75
C ASN A 113 -14.59 21.72 -5.13
N PRO A 114 -14.59 23.07 -5.19
CA PRO A 114 -14.70 23.80 -6.45
C PRO A 114 -13.47 23.62 -7.36
N MET A 115 -12.32 23.22 -6.82
CA MET A 115 -11.09 22.94 -7.56
C MET A 115 -11.04 21.52 -8.13
N SER A 116 -11.99 20.65 -7.74
CA SER A 116 -12.04 19.27 -8.23
C SER A 116 -12.26 19.22 -9.74
N SER A 117 -11.38 18.46 -10.42
CA SER A 117 -11.49 18.13 -11.84
C SER A 117 -12.56 17.07 -12.13
N LEU A 118 -13.16 16.46 -11.10
CA LEU A 118 -14.11 15.36 -11.24
C LEU A 118 -15.55 15.82 -11.03
N LYS A 119 -16.47 15.22 -11.78
CA LYS A 119 -17.93 15.36 -11.60
C LYS A 119 -18.54 13.97 -11.41
N ILE A 120 -19.14 13.73 -10.24
CA ILE A 120 -19.82 12.47 -9.95
C ILE A 120 -21.18 12.45 -10.67
N ILE A 121 -21.41 11.40 -11.46
CA ILE A 121 -22.63 11.24 -12.26
C ILE A 121 -23.60 10.22 -11.64
N ALA A 122 -23.07 9.17 -11.01
CA ALA A 122 -23.88 8.13 -10.39
C ALA A 122 -23.10 7.40 -9.28
N TYR A 123 -23.85 6.75 -8.40
CA TYR A 123 -23.34 5.75 -7.46
C TYR A 123 -23.65 4.35 -7.98
N LEU A 124 -22.68 3.43 -7.90
CA LEU A 124 -22.82 2.02 -8.26
C LEU A 124 -22.97 1.20 -6.97
N GLU A 125 -24.00 0.35 -6.93
CA GLU A 125 -24.34 -0.43 -5.74
C GLU A 125 -25.08 -1.74 -6.10
N ASP A 126 -24.87 -2.78 -5.30
CA ASP A 126 -25.48 -4.11 -5.52
C ASP A 126 -26.70 -4.35 -4.64
N ASN A 127 -26.86 -3.57 -3.57
CA ASN A 127 -27.99 -3.73 -2.66
C ASN A 127 -29.31 -3.26 -3.31
N PRO A 128 -30.30 -4.15 -3.51
CA PRO A 128 -31.58 -3.83 -4.15
C PRO A 128 -32.39 -2.78 -3.39
N LYS A 129 -32.13 -2.55 -2.10
CA LYS A 129 -32.87 -1.57 -1.28
C LYS A 129 -32.57 -0.11 -1.66
N VAL A 130 -31.43 0.16 -2.29
CA VAL A 130 -30.93 1.51 -2.59
C VAL A 130 -30.83 1.79 -4.09
N ILE A 131 -30.81 0.75 -4.93
CA ILE A 131 -30.88 0.89 -6.40
C ILE A 131 -32.15 1.65 -6.80
N GLY A 132 -32.01 2.59 -7.73
CA GLY A 132 -33.10 3.43 -8.24
C GLY A 132 -33.42 4.66 -7.39
N LYS A 133 -32.83 4.79 -6.19
CA LYS A 133 -32.95 5.99 -5.36
C LYS A 133 -31.92 7.06 -5.78
N LYS A 134 -32.05 8.24 -5.18
CA LYS A 134 -31.09 9.34 -5.34
C LYS A 134 -30.44 9.66 -3.99
N ILE A 135 -29.13 9.88 -4.01
CA ILE A 135 -28.34 10.38 -2.89
C ILE A 135 -27.85 11.76 -3.29
N GLU A 136 -28.25 12.81 -2.56
CA GLU A 136 -27.82 14.19 -2.85
C GLU A 136 -28.05 14.59 -4.33
N ASN A 137 -29.19 14.19 -4.89
CA ASN A 137 -29.59 14.33 -6.31
C ASN A 137 -28.80 13.51 -7.34
N ILE A 138 -27.84 12.68 -6.91
CA ILE A 138 -27.10 11.75 -7.76
C ILE A 138 -27.81 10.38 -7.77
N PRO A 139 -28.10 9.78 -8.94
CA PRO A 139 -28.79 8.49 -9.03
C PRO A 139 -27.91 7.33 -8.54
N VAL A 140 -28.54 6.33 -7.92
CA VAL A 140 -27.93 5.05 -7.57
C VAL A 140 -28.34 4.01 -8.61
N VAL A 141 -27.35 3.47 -9.33
CA VAL A 141 -27.52 2.45 -10.37
C VAL A 141 -26.90 1.14 -9.93
N ARG A 142 -27.40 0.03 -10.49
CA ARG A 142 -26.86 -1.30 -10.22
C ARG A 142 -25.48 -1.47 -10.85
N MET A 143 -24.54 -2.10 -10.15
CA MET A 143 -23.28 -2.53 -10.76
C MET A 143 -23.56 -3.67 -11.75
N SER A 144 -23.41 -3.38 -13.04
CA SER A 144 -23.67 -4.31 -14.13
C SER A 144 -23.06 -3.78 -15.42
N TYR A 145 -22.59 -4.68 -16.28
CA TYR A 145 -22.05 -4.37 -17.60
C TYR A 145 -22.92 -3.38 -18.38
N ASN A 146 -24.23 -3.63 -18.50
CA ASN A 146 -25.15 -2.78 -19.27
C ASN A 146 -25.22 -1.34 -18.73
N ASN A 147 -25.16 -1.18 -17.40
CA ASN A 147 -25.18 0.15 -16.79
C ASN A 147 -23.85 0.87 -16.98
N LEU A 148 -22.73 0.16 -16.86
CA LEU A 148 -21.40 0.72 -17.13
C LEU A 148 -21.25 1.11 -18.61
N GLU A 149 -21.75 0.31 -19.54
CA GLU A 149 -21.75 0.62 -20.97
C GLU A 149 -22.57 1.88 -21.27
N ARG A 150 -23.75 2.03 -20.64
CA ARG A 150 -24.56 3.25 -20.73
C ARG A 150 -23.81 4.47 -20.17
N LEU A 151 -23.15 4.32 -19.04
CA LEU A 151 -22.35 5.39 -18.41
C LEU A 151 -21.15 5.77 -19.29
N LYS A 152 -20.51 4.80 -19.96
CA LYS A 152 -19.44 5.06 -20.93
C LYS A 152 -19.94 5.88 -22.12
N LYS A 153 -21.13 5.56 -22.66
CA LYS A 153 -21.80 6.38 -23.71
C LYS A 153 -22.08 7.81 -23.23
N GLU A 154 -22.27 7.99 -21.92
CA GLU A 154 -22.39 9.32 -21.29
C GLU A 154 -21.04 10.00 -21.00
N ASN A 155 -19.91 9.46 -21.48
CA ASN A 155 -18.53 9.92 -21.26
C ASN A 155 -18.01 9.76 -19.82
N VAL A 156 -18.47 8.74 -19.08
CA VAL A 156 -17.85 8.35 -17.81
C VAL A 156 -16.58 7.54 -18.11
N ASN A 157 -15.43 8.01 -17.63
CA ASN A 157 -14.12 7.39 -17.87
C ASN A 157 -13.40 6.94 -16.59
N LEU A 158 -14.05 7.10 -15.43
CA LEU A 158 -13.45 6.81 -14.13
C LEU A 158 -14.48 6.18 -13.18
N VAL A 159 -14.11 5.05 -12.57
CA VAL A 159 -14.80 4.42 -11.44
C VAL A 159 -13.92 4.61 -10.21
N ILE A 160 -14.50 5.17 -9.15
CA ILE A 160 -13.83 5.40 -7.87
C ILE A 160 -14.35 4.39 -6.86
N ILE A 161 -13.47 3.58 -6.31
CA ILE A 161 -13.79 2.63 -5.25
C ILE A 161 -13.59 3.35 -3.91
N ALA A 162 -14.71 3.62 -3.23
CA ALA A 162 -14.71 4.35 -1.97
C ALA A 162 -14.28 3.49 -0.77
N ASP A 163 -14.35 2.17 -0.89
CA ASP A 163 -13.98 1.23 0.17
C ASP A 163 -12.51 0.79 0.01
N PRO A 164 -11.60 1.20 0.92
CA PRO A 164 -10.21 0.77 0.90
C PRO A 164 -10.01 -0.71 1.30
N TYR A 165 -11.01 -1.35 1.93
CA TYR A 165 -10.94 -2.72 2.45
C TYR A 165 -11.88 -3.68 1.70
N ILE A 166 -12.32 -3.31 0.49
CA ILE A 166 -13.15 -4.15 -0.36
C ILE A 166 -12.51 -5.53 -0.57
N ARG A 167 -13.33 -6.59 -0.55
CA ARG A 167 -12.86 -7.96 -0.81
C ARG A 167 -12.25 -8.03 -2.21
N LYS A 168 -11.07 -8.66 -2.33
CA LYS A 168 -10.32 -8.78 -3.60
C LYS A 168 -11.14 -9.43 -4.73
N SER A 169 -11.95 -10.44 -4.43
CA SER A 169 -12.80 -11.08 -5.44
C SER A 169 -13.81 -10.12 -6.08
N VAL A 170 -14.40 -9.24 -5.27
CA VAL A 170 -15.34 -8.20 -5.75
C VAL A 170 -14.57 -7.09 -6.48
N LEU A 171 -13.37 -6.73 -5.99
CA LEU A 171 -12.50 -5.76 -6.65
C LEU A 171 -12.12 -6.20 -8.07
N ASN A 172 -11.73 -7.46 -8.22
CA ASN A 172 -11.37 -8.06 -9.52
C ASN A 172 -12.56 -8.04 -10.47
N GLU A 173 -13.75 -8.47 -10.02
CA GLU A 173 -14.98 -8.42 -10.82
C GLU A 173 -15.28 -7.00 -11.34
N ILE A 174 -15.14 -5.99 -10.49
CA ILE A 174 -15.33 -4.59 -10.87
C ILE A 174 -14.30 -4.16 -11.92
N VAL A 175 -13.04 -4.53 -11.72
CA VAL A 175 -11.93 -4.12 -12.58
C VAL A 175 -12.05 -4.78 -13.95
N ASP A 176 -12.38 -6.07 -14.02
CA ASP A 176 -12.60 -6.79 -15.27
C ASP A 176 -13.71 -6.13 -16.10
N LEU A 177 -14.85 -5.83 -15.47
CA LEU A 177 -15.96 -5.11 -16.11
C LEU A 177 -15.57 -3.72 -16.62
N CYS A 178 -14.68 -3.03 -15.91
CA CYS A 178 -14.20 -1.70 -16.29
C CYS A 178 -13.16 -1.76 -17.42
N LEU A 179 -12.29 -2.78 -17.40
CA LEU A 179 -11.27 -3.01 -18.44
C LEU A 179 -11.92 -3.29 -19.79
N ASP A 180 -12.96 -4.13 -19.83
CA ASP A 180 -13.72 -4.43 -21.05
C ASP A 180 -14.33 -3.18 -21.71
N LEU A 181 -14.58 -2.13 -20.92
CA LEU A 181 -15.21 -0.88 -21.35
C LEU A 181 -14.23 0.30 -21.44
N ASP A 182 -12.93 0.05 -21.28
CA ASP A 182 -11.87 1.06 -21.25
C ASP A 182 -12.18 2.19 -20.22
N ILE A 183 -12.61 1.80 -19.01
CA ILE A 183 -12.90 2.68 -17.89
C ILE A 183 -11.78 2.54 -16.86
N ARG A 184 -11.17 3.66 -16.46
CA ARG A 184 -10.13 3.65 -15.42
C ARG A 184 -10.74 3.39 -14.06
N VAL A 185 -10.02 2.67 -13.21
CA VAL A 185 -10.45 2.38 -11.83
C VAL A 185 -9.43 2.94 -10.84
N GLN A 186 -9.90 3.76 -9.91
CA GLN A 186 -9.09 4.33 -8.83
C GLN A 186 -9.67 3.98 -7.47
N GLN A 187 -8.80 3.77 -6.48
CA GLN A 187 -9.20 3.48 -5.12
C GLN A 187 -8.81 4.62 -4.18
N VAL A 188 -9.70 4.88 -3.21
CA VAL A 188 -9.46 5.83 -2.12
C VAL A 188 -8.45 5.23 -1.12
N PRO A 189 -7.44 6.00 -0.65
CA PRO A 189 -6.52 5.54 0.39
C PRO A 189 -7.23 5.29 1.73
N SER A 190 -6.62 4.48 2.60
CA SER A 190 -7.15 4.26 3.97
C SER A 190 -7.33 5.58 4.72
N THR A 191 -8.34 5.63 5.59
CA THR A 191 -8.73 6.83 6.36
C THR A 191 -7.62 7.40 7.21
N GLU A 192 -6.70 6.55 7.70
CA GLU A 192 -5.50 6.96 8.45
C GLU A 192 -4.53 7.84 7.64
N LYS A 193 -4.57 7.74 6.31
CA LYS A 193 -3.70 8.50 5.40
C LYS A 193 -4.34 9.82 4.93
N TRP A 194 -5.52 10.15 5.43
CA TRP A 194 -6.21 11.38 5.05
C TRP A 194 -5.61 12.56 5.84
N ILE A 195 -4.97 13.48 5.13
CA ILE A 195 -4.36 14.65 5.75
C ILE A 195 -5.47 15.60 6.20
N ASN A 196 -5.51 15.94 7.50
CA ASN A 196 -6.52 16.84 8.09
C ASN A 196 -7.98 16.38 7.90
N ASN A 197 -8.26 15.07 7.83
CA ASN A 197 -9.59 14.53 7.48
C ASN A 197 -10.13 15.02 6.12
N GLN A 198 -9.25 15.45 5.22
CA GLN A 198 -9.60 15.91 3.88
C GLN A 198 -8.92 15.01 2.84
N LEU A 199 -9.72 14.51 1.91
CA LEU A 199 -9.24 13.78 0.74
C LEU A 199 -8.98 14.79 -0.38
N ASP A 200 -7.73 14.86 -0.86
CA ASP A 200 -7.42 15.57 -2.09
C ASP A 200 -7.58 14.62 -3.29
N VAL A 201 -8.07 15.13 -4.42
CA VAL A 201 -8.27 14.32 -5.65
C VAL A 201 -6.93 13.76 -6.15
N GLY A 202 -5.82 14.44 -5.86
CA GLY A 202 -4.46 13.94 -6.13
C GLY A 202 -4.02 12.75 -5.29
N GLN A 203 -4.78 12.36 -4.26
CA GLN A 203 -4.50 11.20 -3.41
C GLN A 203 -5.21 9.92 -3.88
N LEU A 204 -6.09 10.01 -4.89
CA LEU A 204 -6.65 8.84 -5.56
C LEU A 204 -5.52 8.07 -6.24
N LYS A 205 -5.47 6.75 -6.01
CA LYS A 205 -4.45 5.89 -6.59
C LYS A 205 -5.08 4.99 -7.64
N ASP A 206 -4.43 4.90 -8.79
CA ASP A 206 -4.75 3.87 -9.77
C ASP A 206 -4.54 2.50 -9.13
N ILE A 207 -5.43 1.56 -9.42
CA ILE A 207 -5.27 0.18 -8.96
C ILE A 207 -4.08 -0.41 -9.68
N LYS A 208 -3.12 -0.89 -8.89
CA LYS A 208 -1.93 -1.56 -9.40
C LYS A 208 -2.29 -2.98 -9.83
N ILE A 209 -1.75 -3.45 -10.96
CA ILE A 209 -1.99 -4.80 -11.48
C ILE A 209 -1.64 -5.86 -10.41
N GLU A 210 -0.63 -5.59 -9.59
CA GLU A 210 -0.20 -6.45 -8.48
C GLU A 210 -1.26 -6.63 -7.38
N GLN A 211 -2.22 -5.70 -7.25
CA GLN A 211 -3.34 -5.81 -6.31
C GLN A 211 -4.49 -6.67 -6.85
N LEU A 212 -4.55 -6.88 -8.17
CA LEU A 212 -5.53 -7.71 -8.86
C LEU A 212 -5.13 -9.19 -8.89
N LEU A 213 -3.83 -9.46 -8.76
CA LEU A 213 -3.31 -10.81 -8.68
C LEU A 213 -3.83 -11.49 -7.40
N GLU A 214 -4.62 -12.55 -7.60
CA GLU A 214 -5.07 -13.45 -6.53
C GLU A 214 -3.88 -14.15 -5.91
N ARG A 215 -3.33 -13.57 -4.85
CA ARG A 215 -2.54 -14.33 -3.89
C ARG A 215 -3.27 -14.29 -2.56
N GLU A 216 -3.84 -15.44 -2.20
CA GLU A 216 -4.16 -15.71 -0.81
C GLU A 216 -2.83 -15.72 -0.04
N GLU A 217 -2.73 -14.92 1.02
CA GLU A 217 -1.66 -15.10 1.99
C GLU A 217 -1.87 -16.47 2.62
N ILE A 218 -1.00 -17.42 2.29
CA ILE A 218 -1.01 -18.72 2.94
C ILE A 218 -0.59 -18.47 4.39
N ASN A 219 -1.56 -18.46 5.30
CA ASN A 219 -1.32 -18.51 6.74
C ASN A 219 -0.81 -19.92 7.09
N LEU A 220 0.46 -20.17 6.75
CA LEU A 220 1.18 -21.34 7.25
C LEU A 220 1.22 -21.22 8.77
N ASN A 221 0.73 -22.24 9.45
CA ASN A 221 0.59 -22.32 10.90
C ASN A 221 1.94 -21.99 11.56
N ASN A 222 2.09 -20.75 12.03
CA ASN A 222 3.37 -20.06 12.21
C ASN A 222 4.11 -20.50 13.49
N GLU A 223 3.47 -21.28 14.36
CA GLU A 223 4.03 -21.65 15.67
C GLU A 223 5.27 -22.54 15.58
N ARG A 224 5.30 -23.52 14.66
CA ARG A 224 6.47 -24.40 14.48
C ARG A 224 7.67 -23.66 13.88
N VAL A 225 7.41 -22.81 12.89
CA VAL A 225 8.45 -21.98 12.26
C VAL A 225 8.99 -20.96 13.26
N ALA A 226 8.11 -20.38 14.09
CA ALA A 226 8.50 -19.49 15.18
C ALA A 226 9.39 -20.19 16.21
N THR A 227 9.07 -21.43 16.63
CA THR A 227 9.91 -22.18 17.56
C THR A 227 11.26 -22.55 16.95
N ASP A 228 11.31 -22.85 15.66
CA ASP A 228 12.55 -23.23 14.97
C ASP A 228 13.53 -22.05 14.81
N ILE A 229 13.02 -20.82 14.67
CA ILE A 229 13.83 -19.62 14.37
C ILE A 229 14.18 -18.82 15.62
N LYS A 230 13.34 -18.87 16.66
CA LYS A 230 13.56 -18.10 17.88
C LYS A 230 14.91 -18.43 18.53
N GLY A 231 15.72 -17.42 18.79
CA GLY A 231 17.04 -17.57 19.40
C GLY A 231 18.13 -18.17 18.49
N LYS A 232 17.84 -18.43 17.20
CA LYS A 232 18.83 -18.94 16.24
C LYS A 232 19.60 -17.81 15.55
N LYS A 233 20.76 -18.15 14.98
CA LYS A 233 21.59 -17.28 14.14
C LYS A 233 21.32 -17.64 12.68
N VAL A 234 20.75 -16.70 11.93
CA VAL A 234 20.21 -16.97 10.60
C VAL A 234 20.99 -16.19 9.54
N VAL A 235 21.51 -16.89 8.53
CA VAL A 235 22.10 -16.28 7.32
C VAL A 235 21.05 -16.27 6.22
N ILE A 236 20.90 -15.12 5.55
CA ILE A 236 20.00 -14.96 4.41
C ILE A 236 20.82 -14.38 3.25
N THR A 237 20.95 -15.13 2.15
CA THR A 237 21.66 -14.65 0.94
C THR A 237 20.69 -14.17 -0.12
N GLY A 238 21.08 -13.17 -0.91
CA GLY A 238 20.16 -12.47 -1.82
C GLY A 238 19.18 -11.61 -1.03
N ALA A 239 19.62 -11.13 0.13
CA ALA A 239 18.77 -10.50 1.14
C ALA A 239 18.13 -9.20 0.64
N ALA A 240 18.74 -8.49 -0.30
CA ALA A 240 18.19 -7.29 -0.88
C ALA A 240 17.27 -7.56 -2.08
N GLY A 241 17.16 -8.82 -2.51
CA GLY A 241 16.22 -9.26 -3.54
C GLY A 241 14.77 -9.23 -3.07
N SER A 242 13.84 -9.33 -4.02
CA SER A 242 12.39 -9.29 -3.74
C SER A 242 11.95 -10.37 -2.74
N ILE A 243 12.48 -11.60 -2.89
CA ILE A 243 12.16 -12.72 -1.98
C ILE A 243 13.01 -12.63 -0.71
N GLY A 244 14.32 -12.41 -0.84
CA GLY A 244 15.22 -12.36 0.31
C GLY A 244 14.85 -11.27 1.32
N SER A 245 14.44 -10.09 0.86
CA SER A 245 14.04 -8.99 1.75
C SER A 245 12.79 -9.32 2.56
N GLU A 246 11.89 -10.12 2.00
CA GLU A 246 10.70 -10.57 2.69
C GLU A 246 11.03 -11.68 3.70
N ILE A 247 11.91 -12.62 3.34
CA ILE A 247 12.46 -13.60 4.29
C ILE A 247 13.13 -12.88 5.47
N VAL A 248 13.91 -11.82 5.22
CA VAL A 248 14.52 -11.02 6.30
C VAL A 248 13.47 -10.46 7.25
N ARG A 249 12.39 -9.85 6.73
CA ARG A 249 11.31 -9.28 7.56
C ARG A 249 10.60 -10.35 8.39
N GLN A 250 10.26 -11.47 7.76
CA GLN A 250 9.55 -12.57 8.45
C GLN A 250 10.43 -13.22 9.51
N VAL A 251 11.71 -13.47 9.20
CA VAL A 251 12.66 -14.03 10.16
C VAL A 251 12.85 -13.09 11.35
N LEU A 252 12.99 -11.77 11.12
CA LEU A 252 13.14 -10.79 12.21
C LEU A 252 11.92 -10.77 13.16
N ALA A 253 10.70 -10.95 12.64
CA ALA A 253 9.49 -11.00 13.45
C ALA A 253 9.43 -12.22 14.40
N LEU A 254 10.25 -13.25 14.14
CA LEU A 254 10.30 -14.48 14.93
C LEU A 254 11.37 -14.47 16.03
N ASN A 255 11.97 -13.31 16.31
CA ASN A 255 12.96 -13.09 17.37
C ASN A 255 14.20 -14.04 17.32
N PRO A 256 14.93 -14.11 16.20
CA PRO A 256 16.24 -14.76 16.14
C PRO A 256 17.26 -14.00 17.02
N THR A 257 18.36 -14.65 17.36
CA THR A 257 19.48 -13.99 18.07
C THR A 257 20.17 -12.99 17.14
N ILE A 258 20.42 -13.40 15.90
CA ILE A 258 21.04 -12.56 14.88
C ILE A 258 20.59 -12.96 13.48
N VAL A 259 20.42 -11.95 12.61
CA VAL A 259 20.19 -12.13 11.17
C VAL A 259 21.37 -11.54 10.41
N ILE A 260 22.01 -12.33 9.56
CA ILE A 260 23.07 -11.88 8.66
C ILE A 260 22.48 -11.81 7.24
N ALA A 261 22.18 -10.59 6.80
CA ALA A 261 21.65 -10.28 5.48
C ALA A 261 22.79 -10.06 4.48
N ILE A 262 22.98 -11.00 3.56
CA ILE A 262 24.05 -11.01 2.56
C ILE A 262 23.50 -10.69 1.18
N ASP A 263 24.11 -9.71 0.50
CA ASP A 263 23.82 -9.42 -0.90
C ASP A 263 25.06 -8.82 -1.58
N ASN A 264 25.21 -8.98 -2.89
CA ASN A 264 26.30 -8.35 -3.64
C ASN A 264 25.95 -6.92 -4.07
N ALA A 265 24.65 -6.60 -4.11
CA ALA A 265 24.16 -5.29 -4.50
C ALA A 265 24.13 -4.34 -3.28
N GLU A 266 25.15 -3.48 -3.18
CA GLU A 266 25.32 -2.53 -2.07
C GLU A 266 24.10 -1.62 -1.90
N THR A 267 23.63 -0.97 -2.96
CA THR A 267 22.56 0.03 -2.87
C THR A 267 21.21 -0.60 -2.48
N PRO A 268 20.77 -1.73 -3.09
CA PRO A 268 19.61 -2.47 -2.59
C PRO A 268 19.73 -2.89 -1.11
N LEU A 269 20.91 -3.34 -0.68
CA LEU A 269 21.13 -3.74 0.72
C LEU A 269 21.05 -2.55 1.69
N HIS A 270 21.55 -1.38 1.28
CA HIS A 270 21.38 -0.14 2.02
C HIS A 270 19.90 0.28 2.13
N ASN A 271 19.13 0.16 1.04
CA ASN A 271 17.70 0.45 1.06
C ASN A 271 16.92 -0.51 1.98
N LEU A 272 17.31 -1.79 1.98
CA LEU A 272 16.75 -2.77 2.92
C LEU A 272 17.03 -2.35 4.36
N LYS A 273 18.26 -1.92 4.66
CA LYS A 273 18.65 -1.42 5.97
C LYS A 273 17.75 -0.28 6.45
N LEU A 274 17.59 0.76 5.63
CA LEU A 274 16.71 1.88 5.95
C LEU A 274 15.26 1.44 6.18
N SER A 275 14.76 0.48 5.38
CA SER A 275 13.38 0.00 5.51
C SER A 275 13.10 -0.78 6.80
N ILE A 276 14.15 -1.34 7.43
CA ILE A 276 14.04 -2.14 8.66
C ILE A 276 14.34 -1.30 9.90
N GLU A 277 15.16 -0.25 9.80
CA GLU A 277 15.52 0.60 10.95
C GLU A 277 14.32 1.30 11.62
N ASP A 278 13.22 1.51 10.90
CA ASP A 278 11.96 2.04 11.46
C ASP A 278 11.18 1.00 12.32
N SER A 279 11.55 -0.28 12.25
CA SER A 279 10.89 -1.37 12.98
C SER A 279 11.59 -1.65 14.32
N ARG A 280 10.83 -1.61 15.42
CA ARG A 280 11.31 -1.91 16.79
C ARG A 280 11.54 -3.42 16.98
N ASN A 281 12.51 -3.99 16.27
CA ASN A 281 12.89 -5.39 16.42
C ASN A 281 13.93 -5.54 17.55
N LEU A 282 13.79 -6.62 18.33
CA LEU A 282 14.73 -6.97 19.40
C LEU A 282 15.98 -7.68 18.87
N SER A 283 15.90 -8.27 17.67
CA SER A 283 16.96 -9.05 17.04
C SER A 283 18.04 -8.17 16.41
N LYS A 284 19.30 -8.58 16.55
CA LYS A 284 20.43 -7.93 15.87
C LYS A 284 20.42 -8.29 14.38
N ILE A 285 20.56 -7.31 13.51
CA ILE A 285 20.76 -7.53 12.06
C ILE A 285 22.15 -7.02 11.63
N ILE A 286 22.83 -7.81 10.81
CA ILE A 286 24.11 -7.48 10.18
C ILE A 286 23.90 -7.49 8.68
N TYR A 287 24.26 -6.38 8.03
CA TYR A 287 24.25 -6.26 6.59
C TYR A 287 25.66 -6.51 6.07
N PHE A 288 25.82 -7.50 5.19
CA PHE A 288 27.11 -7.92 4.68
C PHE A 288 27.11 -7.89 3.15
N VAL A 289 27.93 -7.00 2.59
CA VAL A 289 28.13 -6.95 1.14
C VAL A 289 29.08 -8.07 0.72
N GLY A 290 28.62 -9.01 -0.11
CA GLY A 290 29.44 -10.13 -0.56
C GLY A 290 28.82 -10.95 -1.68
N ASP A 291 29.68 -11.55 -2.51
CA ASP A 291 29.29 -12.49 -3.56
C ASP A 291 29.37 -13.93 -3.03
N ILE A 292 28.30 -14.69 -3.23
CA ILE A 292 28.22 -16.11 -2.86
C ILE A 292 29.21 -16.99 -3.65
N CYS A 293 29.70 -16.50 -4.79
CA CYS A 293 30.73 -17.16 -5.59
C CYS A 293 32.13 -17.02 -4.96
N ASP A 294 32.34 -16.05 -4.07
CA ASP A 294 33.58 -15.86 -3.33
C ASP A 294 33.54 -16.74 -2.06
N ARG A 295 34.07 -17.96 -2.19
CA ARG A 295 34.06 -18.94 -1.09
C ARG A 295 34.78 -18.41 0.16
N ILE A 296 35.94 -17.75 0.00
CA ILE A 296 36.75 -17.26 1.12
C ILE A 296 35.96 -16.22 1.90
N ARG A 297 35.29 -15.30 1.20
CA ARG A 297 34.46 -14.28 1.83
C ARG A 297 33.24 -14.87 2.54
N MET A 298 32.61 -15.90 1.96
CA MET A 298 31.50 -16.59 2.62
C MET A 298 31.97 -17.38 3.84
N GLU A 299 33.11 -18.05 3.75
CA GLU A 299 33.72 -18.81 4.85
C GLU A 299 33.96 -17.94 6.07
N GLN A 300 34.47 -16.72 5.90
CA GLN A 300 34.62 -15.75 7.00
C GLN A 300 33.31 -15.48 7.75
N VAL A 301 32.17 -15.42 7.04
CA VAL A 301 30.86 -15.22 7.65
C VAL A 301 30.47 -16.46 8.47
N PHE A 302 30.68 -17.65 7.92
CA PHE A 302 30.38 -18.90 8.61
C PHE A 302 31.27 -19.10 9.84
N GLU A 303 32.55 -18.77 9.73
CA GLU A 303 33.52 -18.85 10.82
C GLU A 303 33.18 -17.90 11.98
N ILE A 304 32.90 -16.63 11.68
CA ILE A 304 32.63 -15.60 12.69
C ILE A 304 31.27 -15.81 13.36
N TYR A 305 30.23 -16.12 12.59
CA TYR A 305 28.86 -16.14 13.10
C TYR A 305 28.34 -17.54 13.43
N GLN A 306 28.93 -18.60 12.87
CA GLN A 306 28.55 -20.00 13.10
C GLN A 306 27.03 -20.20 12.95
N PRO A 307 26.45 -19.96 11.75
CA PRO A 307 25.00 -19.90 11.58
C PRO A 307 24.31 -21.23 11.89
N ASP A 308 23.12 -21.17 12.49
CA ASP A 308 22.28 -22.35 12.70
C ASP A 308 21.40 -22.64 11.47
N ILE A 309 20.98 -21.59 10.76
CA ILE A 309 20.07 -21.69 9.61
C ILE A 309 20.59 -20.83 8.46
N VAL A 310 20.52 -21.37 7.24
CA VAL A 310 20.83 -20.66 5.99
C VAL A 310 19.63 -20.66 5.07
N TYR A 311 19.12 -19.47 4.74
CA TYR A 311 18.16 -19.25 3.67
C TYR A 311 18.88 -18.70 2.42
N HIS A 312 18.83 -19.45 1.34
CA HIS A 312 19.49 -19.11 0.08
C HIS A 312 18.49 -18.63 -0.97
N ALA A 313 18.40 -17.31 -1.13
CA ALA A 313 17.55 -16.64 -2.13
C ALA A 313 18.36 -15.91 -3.22
N ALA A 314 19.69 -15.94 -3.16
CA ALA A 314 20.56 -15.34 -4.19
C ALA A 314 20.53 -16.17 -5.48
N ALA A 315 20.01 -15.59 -6.56
CA ALA A 315 20.05 -16.16 -7.90
C ALA A 315 19.84 -15.09 -8.97
N TYR A 316 20.42 -15.30 -10.15
CA TYR A 316 19.99 -14.57 -11.34
C TYR A 316 18.75 -15.22 -11.95
N LYS A 317 17.75 -14.39 -12.22
CA LYS A 317 16.38 -14.83 -12.57
C LYS A 317 15.85 -14.33 -13.92
N HIS A 318 16.49 -13.34 -14.54
CA HIS A 318 15.99 -12.72 -15.76
C HIS A 318 16.37 -13.54 -16.99
N VAL A 319 15.41 -14.29 -17.54
CA VAL A 319 15.64 -15.24 -18.65
C VAL A 319 16.36 -14.60 -19.84
N PRO A 320 15.89 -13.48 -20.43
CA PRO A 320 16.55 -12.93 -21.63
C PRO A 320 18.03 -12.60 -21.41
N LEU A 321 18.34 -11.97 -20.27
CA LEU A 321 19.71 -11.58 -19.93
C LEU A 321 20.62 -12.80 -19.66
N MET A 322 20.07 -13.86 -19.09
CA MET A 322 20.83 -15.08 -18.78
C MET A 322 21.03 -15.98 -20.00
N GLU A 323 20.17 -15.88 -21.02
CA GLU A 323 20.42 -16.48 -22.33
C GLU A 323 21.59 -15.79 -23.05
N GLU A 324 21.72 -14.47 -22.90
CA GLU A 324 22.86 -13.73 -23.46
C GLU A 324 24.16 -13.95 -22.69
N SER A 325 24.08 -14.31 -21.39
CA SER A 325 25.24 -14.59 -20.53
C SER A 325 25.13 -15.91 -19.74
N PRO A 326 25.15 -17.07 -20.41
CA PRO A 326 24.93 -18.38 -19.78
C PRO A 326 25.94 -18.74 -18.70
N SER A 327 27.21 -18.41 -18.92
CA SER A 327 28.31 -18.74 -17.99
C SER A 327 28.13 -18.04 -16.64
N ILE A 328 27.59 -16.83 -16.63
CA ILE A 328 27.31 -16.06 -15.42
C ILE A 328 26.11 -16.64 -14.66
N ALA A 329 25.07 -17.07 -15.37
CA ALA A 329 23.93 -17.78 -14.79
C ALA A 329 24.38 -19.06 -14.07
N VAL A 330 25.19 -19.89 -14.73
CA VAL A 330 25.72 -21.13 -14.16
C VAL A 330 26.65 -20.84 -12.99
N ARG A 331 27.58 -19.89 -13.12
CA ARG A 331 28.48 -19.53 -12.03
C ARG A 331 27.71 -19.09 -10.78
N ASN A 332 26.79 -18.13 -10.92
CA ASN A 332 26.07 -17.62 -9.77
C ASN A 332 25.11 -18.66 -9.17
N ASN A 333 24.28 -19.29 -10.01
CA ASN A 333 23.21 -20.16 -9.52
C ASN A 333 23.70 -21.56 -9.14
N VAL A 334 24.79 -22.07 -9.73
CA VAL A 334 25.32 -23.41 -9.42
C VAL A 334 26.51 -23.33 -8.48
N LEU A 335 27.58 -22.61 -8.85
CA LEU A 335 28.79 -22.52 -8.01
C LEU A 335 28.49 -21.78 -6.70
N GLY A 336 27.72 -20.70 -6.75
CA GLY A 336 27.28 -19.99 -5.56
C GLY A 336 26.50 -20.87 -4.59
N THR A 337 25.51 -21.62 -5.08
CA THR A 337 24.77 -22.59 -4.26
C THR A 337 25.69 -23.70 -3.71
N LYS A 338 26.60 -24.23 -4.54
CA LYS A 338 27.57 -25.24 -4.13
C LYS A 338 28.42 -24.75 -2.96
N ASN A 339 28.99 -23.56 -3.04
CA ASN A 339 29.82 -22.98 -1.99
C ASN A 339 29.06 -22.91 -0.66
N LEU A 340 27.85 -22.35 -0.68
CA LEU A 340 27.02 -22.21 0.52
C LEU A 340 26.63 -23.57 1.11
N ALA A 341 26.30 -24.54 0.26
CA ALA A 341 25.95 -25.88 0.68
C ALA A 341 27.14 -26.60 1.34
N GLU A 342 28.32 -26.54 0.73
CA GLU A 342 29.54 -27.15 1.30
C GLU A 342 29.92 -26.49 2.64
N LEU A 343 29.91 -25.15 2.71
CA LEU A 343 30.15 -24.40 3.95
C LEU A 343 29.12 -24.73 5.04
N SER A 344 27.86 -24.93 4.66
CA SER A 344 26.81 -25.30 5.63
C SER A 344 27.08 -26.65 6.29
N VAL A 345 27.66 -27.60 5.55
CA VAL A 345 28.05 -28.90 6.11
C VAL A 345 29.32 -28.78 6.93
N GLU A 346 30.31 -28.05 6.43
CA GLU A 346 31.61 -27.84 7.08
C GLU A 346 31.47 -27.20 8.47
N TYR A 347 30.57 -26.23 8.60
CA TYR A 347 30.30 -25.51 9.86
C TYR A 347 29.08 -26.04 10.63
N GLY A 348 28.50 -27.17 10.21
CA GLY A 348 27.45 -27.85 10.98
C GLY A 348 26.12 -27.09 11.11
N VAL A 349 25.70 -26.39 10.06
CA VAL A 349 24.39 -25.70 9.99
C VAL A 349 23.25 -26.71 10.16
N ASP A 350 22.26 -26.40 11.01
CA ASP A 350 21.10 -27.25 11.29
C ASP A 350 20.11 -27.27 10.12
N LYS A 351 19.92 -26.16 9.40
CA LYS A 351 18.92 -26.09 8.33
C LYS A 351 19.41 -25.28 7.15
N PHE A 352 19.39 -25.88 5.96
CA PHE A 352 19.70 -25.22 4.70
C PHE A 352 18.47 -25.22 3.80
N VAL A 353 17.97 -24.03 3.48
CA VAL A 353 16.79 -23.84 2.63
C VAL A 353 17.17 -23.06 1.39
N MET A 354 16.96 -23.64 0.20
CA MET A 354 17.16 -22.96 -1.07
C MET A 354 15.83 -22.58 -1.71
N VAL A 355 15.71 -21.33 -2.16
CA VAL A 355 14.57 -20.88 -2.97
C VAL A 355 14.70 -21.41 -4.40
N SER A 356 13.73 -22.21 -4.84
CA SER A 356 13.60 -22.83 -6.16
C SER A 356 12.48 -22.17 -6.98
N THR A 357 12.36 -22.46 -8.27
CA THR A 357 11.35 -21.87 -9.17
C THR A 357 10.63 -22.92 -9.99
N ASP A 358 9.37 -22.67 -10.33
CA ASP A 358 8.58 -23.32 -11.39
C ASP A 358 9.38 -23.66 -12.66
N LYS A 359 10.30 -22.78 -13.08
CA LYS A 359 11.12 -22.93 -14.29
C LYS A 359 12.21 -24.02 -14.21
N ALA A 360 12.36 -24.67 -13.05
CA ALA A 360 13.33 -25.75 -12.84
C ALA A 360 12.75 -27.15 -13.10
N VAL A 361 11.41 -27.31 -13.16
CA VAL A 361 10.78 -28.64 -13.29
C VAL A 361 11.01 -29.25 -14.68
N ASN A 362 10.92 -28.44 -15.74
CA ASN A 362 11.30 -28.82 -17.10
C ASN A 362 11.91 -27.61 -17.84
N PRO A 363 13.20 -27.31 -17.60
CA PRO A 363 13.77 -26.05 -18.04
C PRO A 363 13.92 -25.99 -19.57
N THR A 364 13.35 -24.96 -20.18
CA THR A 364 13.51 -24.65 -21.62
C THR A 364 14.53 -23.53 -21.87
N ASN A 365 15.21 -23.07 -20.82
CA ASN A 365 16.15 -21.95 -20.84
C ASN A 365 17.31 -22.20 -19.85
N VAL A 366 18.47 -21.58 -20.09
CA VAL A 366 19.70 -21.71 -19.30
C VAL A 366 19.48 -21.30 -17.85
N MET A 367 18.68 -20.25 -17.61
CA MET A 367 18.36 -19.80 -16.25
C MET A 367 17.69 -20.93 -15.46
N GLY A 368 16.62 -21.52 -16.01
CA GLY A 368 15.92 -22.66 -15.41
C GLY A 368 16.82 -23.88 -15.26
N ALA A 369 17.65 -24.18 -16.27
CA ALA A 369 18.59 -25.29 -16.23
C ALA A 369 19.63 -25.13 -15.10
N SER A 370 20.18 -23.93 -14.93
CA SER A 370 21.14 -23.63 -13.86
C SER A 370 20.52 -23.80 -12.46
N LYS A 371 19.26 -23.37 -12.26
CA LYS A 371 18.53 -23.59 -11.01
C LYS A 371 18.24 -25.07 -10.77
N ARG A 372 17.88 -25.81 -11.81
CA ARG A 372 17.66 -27.25 -11.71
C ARG A 372 18.94 -28.01 -11.34
N ILE A 373 20.08 -27.63 -11.90
CA ILE A 373 21.38 -28.19 -11.51
C ILE A 373 21.66 -27.92 -10.03
N ALA A 374 21.39 -26.71 -9.54
CA ALA A 374 21.57 -26.35 -8.13
C ALA A 374 20.68 -27.18 -7.19
N GLU A 375 19.42 -27.45 -7.58
CA GLU A 375 18.51 -28.33 -6.83
C GLU A 375 19.03 -29.77 -6.79
N ILE A 376 19.39 -30.32 -7.94
CA ILE A 376 19.91 -31.68 -8.03
C ILE A 376 21.19 -31.80 -7.21
N PHE A 377 22.08 -30.81 -7.26
CA PHE A 377 23.30 -30.78 -6.47
C PHE A 377 23.00 -30.83 -4.97
N THR A 378 22.18 -29.91 -4.46
CA THR A 378 21.87 -29.82 -3.01
C THR A 378 21.19 -31.10 -2.50
N GLN A 379 20.22 -31.64 -3.23
CA GLN A 379 19.54 -32.89 -2.88
C GLN A 379 20.47 -34.11 -2.93
N SER A 380 21.31 -34.20 -3.96
CA SER A 380 22.25 -35.31 -4.13
C SER A 380 23.38 -35.25 -3.10
N TYR A 381 23.86 -34.04 -2.79
CA TYR A 381 24.90 -33.82 -1.79
C TYR A 381 24.40 -34.24 -0.40
N PHE A 382 23.21 -33.78 0.00
CA PHE A 382 22.57 -34.20 1.24
C PHE A 382 22.37 -35.72 1.31
N THR A 383 21.85 -36.34 0.25
CA THR A 383 21.64 -37.80 0.18
C THR A 383 22.95 -38.58 0.29
N SER A 384 24.01 -38.10 -0.36
CA SER A 384 25.35 -38.68 -0.29
C SER A 384 25.91 -38.63 1.14
N LEU A 385 25.79 -37.49 1.81
CA LEU A 385 26.23 -37.32 3.19
C LEU A 385 25.49 -38.25 4.15
N LYS A 386 24.17 -38.33 4.03
CA LYS A 386 23.34 -39.24 4.82
C LYS A 386 23.80 -40.70 4.68
N LYS A 387 24.09 -41.16 3.45
CA LYS A 387 24.60 -42.52 3.21
C LYS A 387 25.97 -42.76 3.84
N LYS A 388 26.89 -41.80 3.76
CA LYS A 388 28.22 -41.92 4.38
C LYS A 388 28.12 -41.96 5.91
N TYR A 389 27.21 -41.19 6.50
CA TYR A 389 26.90 -41.21 7.92
C TYR A 389 26.33 -42.57 8.36
N GLU A 390 25.32 -43.10 7.65
CA GLU A 390 24.73 -44.42 7.93
C GLU A 390 25.76 -45.56 7.85
N LYS A 391 26.75 -45.44 6.95
CA LYS A 391 27.85 -46.41 6.81
C LYS A 391 28.99 -46.22 7.82
N LYS A 392 28.91 -45.23 8.71
CA LYS A 392 29.99 -44.84 9.65
C LYS A 392 31.32 -44.50 8.95
N GLU A 393 31.27 -44.11 7.67
CA GLU A 393 32.46 -43.70 6.91
C GLU A 393 32.94 -42.29 7.31
N ILE A 394 32.08 -41.52 7.99
CA ILE A 394 32.43 -40.23 8.58
C ILE A 394 31.90 -40.18 10.01
N GLN A 395 32.77 -39.87 10.97
CA GLN A 395 32.39 -39.54 12.35
C GLN A 395 32.20 -38.02 12.45
N TYR A 396 30.95 -37.58 12.37
CA TYR A 396 30.56 -36.24 12.83
C TYR A 396 30.10 -36.35 14.29
N SER A 397 30.16 -35.25 15.06
CA SER A 397 29.57 -35.24 16.40
C SER A 397 28.07 -35.57 16.30
N ASP A 398 27.55 -36.38 17.21
CA ASP A 398 26.17 -36.92 17.17
C ASP A 398 25.07 -35.84 17.13
N GLN A 399 25.41 -34.56 17.34
CA GLN A 399 24.51 -33.41 17.27
C GLN A 399 24.27 -32.88 15.84
N VAL A 400 25.16 -33.12 14.88
CA VAL A 400 25.13 -32.43 13.57
C VAL A 400 24.12 -33.02 12.59
N TYR A 401 23.80 -34.32 12.67
CA TYR A 401 22.95 -34.98 11.65
C TYR A 401 21.52 -35.27 12.08
N HIS A 402 21.22 -35.34 13.38
CA HIS A 402 19.86 -35.65 13.80
C HIS A 402 18.85 -34.54 13.48
N HIS A 403 19.30 -33.32 13.16
CA HIS A 403 18.45 -32.16 12.89
C HIS A 403 18.70 -31.47 11.54
N GLN A 404 19.58 -32.00 10.69
CA GLN A 404 19.86 -31.41 9.38
C GLN A 404 18.71 -31.57 8.38
N VAL A 405 18.00 -30.47 8.12
CA VAL A 405 16.90 -30.39 7.15
C VAL A 405 17.35 -29.59 5.93
N TRP A 406 17.38 -30.26 4.77
CA TRP A 406 17.68 -29.65 3.48
C TRP A 406 16.42 -29.57 2.65
N GLU A 407 15.88 -28.36 2.48
CA GLU A 407 14.64 -28.13 1.76
C GLU A 407 14.88 -27.26 0.52
N CYS A 408 14.46 -27.77 -0.63
CA CYS A 408 14.27 -26.95 -1.82
C CYS A 408 12.80 -26.51 -1.83
N ILE A 409 12.57 -25.23 -1.55
CA ILE A 409 11.22 -24.67 -1.54
C ILE A 409 10.99 -24.03 -2.90
N GLY A 410 10.13 -24.63 -3.73
CA GLY A 410 9.66 -24.01 -4.95
C GLY A 410 8.88 -22.72 -4.64
N ILE A 411 8.93 -21.72 -5.52
CA ILE A 411 8.12 -20.48 -5.42
C ILE A 411 6.62 -20.76 -5.20
N GLU A 412 6.12 -21.97 -5.55
CA GLU A 412 4.75 -22.42 -5.27
C GLU A 412 4.39 -22.60 -3.79
N TRP A 413 5.36 -22.66 -2.86
CA TRP A 413 5.01 -22.56 -1.42
C TRP A 413 4.54 -21.15 -1.02
N PHE A 414 4.75 -20.17 -1.91
CA PHE A 414 4.16 -18.83 -1.85
C PHE A 414 3.18 -18.58 -3.00
N SER A 415 2.91 -19.56 -3.87
CA SER A 415 1.91 -19.49 -4.95
C SER A 415 1.16 -20.82 -5.14
N ASP A 416 -0.10 -20.79 -4.73
CA ASP A 416 -1.23 -21.58 -5.21
C ASP A 416 -1.62 -22.87 -4.47
N SER A 417 -2.87 -22.84 -4.01
CA SER A 417 -3.73 -23.99 -3.75
C SER A 417 -4.64 -24.25 -4.96
N LYS A 418 -4.27 -25.29 -5.72
CA LYS A 418 -5.13 -26.28 -6.44
C LYS A 418 -6.18 -25.81 -7.47
N VAL A 419 -6.06 -26.38 -8.67
CA VAL A 419 -7.18 -26.91 -9.48
C VAL A 419 -6.74 -28.25 -10.14
N TYR A 420 -6.95 -29.42 -9.50
CA TYR A 420 -8.04 -30.44 -9.68
C TYR A 420 -7.71 -31.58 -10.70
N PRO A 421 -8.41 -32.73 -10.66
CA PRO A 421 -8.04 -34.00 -10.04
C PRO A 421 -7.50 -35.07 -11.03
N ALA A 422 -7.08 -36.20 -10.45
CA ALA A 422 -6.69 -37.44 -11.10
C ALA A 422 -7.46 -37.82 -12.38
N VAL A 423 -6.72 -38.17 -13.44
CA VAL A 423 -7.13 -39.21 -14.38
C VAL A 423 -6.24 -40.42 -14.14
N LYS A 424 -6.75 -41.37 -13.35
CA LYS A 424 -6.31 -42.77 -13.41
C LYS A 424 -6.92 -43.40 -14.66
N GLY A 425 -6.08 -44.06 -15.45
CA GLY A 425 -6.45 -45.19 -16.29
C GLY A 425 -6.55 -44.90 -17.79
N ARG A 426 -5.57 -45.38 -18.56
CA ARG A 426 -5.59 -46.68 -19.24
C ARG A 426 -4.31 -46.81 -20.05
N GLY A 427 -3.68 -47.98 -19.97
CA GLY A 427 -2.57 -48.31 -20.86
C GLY A 427 -3.04 -48.34 -22.30
N THR A 428 -2.22 -47.81 -23.19
CA THR A 428 -2.11 -48.25 -24.58
C THR A 428 -0.66 -48.07 -24.99
N ASP A 429 0.00 -49.22 -25.01
CA ASP A 429 1.06 -49.64 -25.91
C ASP A 429 1.08 -48.88 -27.26
N TYR A 430 2.19 -48.22 -27.57
CA TYR A 430 2.77 -47.93 -28.89
C TYR A 430 4.16 -47.35 -28.56
N GLY A 431 5.30 -47.93 -28.92
CA GLY A 431 5.61 -48.54 -30.21
C GLY A 431 6.67 -47.67 -30.87
N ASN A 432 7.93 -48.01 -30.60
CA ASN A 432 9.11 -47.91 -31.48
C ASN A 432 9.25 -46.72 -32.47
N ARG A 433 10.42 -46.05 -32.29
CA ARG A 433 11.37 -45.48 -33.29
C ARG A 433 11.15 -44.06 -33.83
N PRO A 434 12.22 -43.42 -34.36
CA PRO A 434 13.66 -43.70 -34.18
C PRO A 434 14.33 -42.76 -33.17
#